data_AF-A0A3M1S1V4-F1
#
_entry.id   AF-A0A3M1S1V4-F1
#
_cell.length_a   1.000
_cell.length_b   1.000
_cell.length_c   1.000
_cell.angle_alpha   90.00
_cell.angle_beta   90.00
_cell.angle_gamma   90.00
#
_symmetry.space_group_name_H-M   'P 1'
#
loop_
_entity.id
_entity.type
_entity.pdbx_description
1 polymer ?
#
loop_
_entity_poly.entity_id
_entity_poly.type
_entity_poly.pdbx_seq_one_letter_code
_entity_poly.pdbx_strand_id
1 'polypeptide(L)'
;MGNEVCNNTEDRRMTSIFERYLTIWVGLCIIAGIVLGKIAPNVAKTLDGMSIFVNGAPVVSIPIAICLFFMMYPIMVKIDFAEVVKAGKSGKPVLLTLFVNWCIKPFTMYAIALFFLGIVFRGFIGAEAMDYVKMPFGLDLPLGATHGAGTVVMHNGMKMLEVPLWRSYLAGCILLGIAPCTAMVLVWGYLARGSDGL
;
A
#
# COMPACT_ATOMS: atom_id res chain seq x y z
N MET A 1 -21.59 26.20 -44.59
CA MET A 1 -20.25 26.53 -44.03
C MET A 1 -20.18 25.88 -42.65
N GLY A 2 -19.37 24.82 -42.51
CA GLY A 2 -18.89 24.30 -41.22
C GLY A 2 -19.80 23.38 -40.39
N ASN A 3 -20.11 22.18 -40.88
CA ASN A 3 -20.46 21.05 -40.02
C ASN A 3 -19.15 20.47 -39.44
N GLU A 4 -18.71 20.93 -38.27
CA GLU A 4 -17.61 20.32 -37.51
C GLU A 4 -17.96 20.22 -36.02
N VAL A 5 -19.08 19.57 -35.72
CA VAL A 5 -19.30 18.96 -34.39
C VAL A 5 -18.77 17.52 -34.48
N CYS A 6 -17.46 17.37 -34.72
CA CYS A 6 -16.81 16.06 -34.73
C CYS A 6 -16.58 15.58 -33.29
N ASN A 7 -17.29 14.49 -32.95
CA ASN A 7 -16.94 13.43 -32.00
C ASN A 7 -15.76 13.68 -31.04
N ASN A 8 -16.06 14.18 -29.83
CA ASN A 8 -15.12 14.11 -28.70
C ASN A 8 -15.54 13.08 -27.64
N THR A 9 -16.47 12.18 -27.98
CA THR A 9 -17.02 11.16 -27.06
C THR A 9 -16.47 9.75 -27.29
N GLU A 10 -15.85 9.44 -28.44
CA GLU A 10 -15.34 8.10 -28.73
C GLU A 10 -13.94 7.81 -28.15
N ASP A 11 -13.14 8.85 -27.87
CA ASP A 11 -11.73 8.70 -27.48
C ASP A 11 -11.50 8.36 -25.98
N ARG A 12 -12.56 8.22 -25.18
CA ARG A 12 -12.47 7.95 -23.73
C ARG A 12 -12.88 6.54 -23.32
N ARG A 13 -12.79 5.57 -24.23
CA ARG A 13 -12.93 4.14 -23.90
C ARG A 13 -11.55 3.56 -23.63
N MET A 14 -11.44 2.69 -22.63
CA MET A 14 -10.30 1.78 -22.51
C MET A 14 -10.27 0.87 -23.74
N THR A 15 -9.55 1.28 -24.78
CA THR A 15 -9.51 0.60 -26.08
C THR A 15 -8.66 -0.66 -26.02
N SER A 16 -7.71 -0.73 -25.07
CA SER A 16 -6.89 -1.90 -24.83
C SER A 16 -7.62 -2.96 -24.01
N ILE A 17 -7.63 -4.20 -24.53
CA ILE A 17 -8.12 -5.40 -23.82
C ILE A 17 -7.41 -5.54 -22.46
N PHE A 18 -6.15 -5.13 -22.37
CA PHE A 18 -5.36 -5.17 -21.13
C PHE A 18 -5.92 -4.24 -20.05
N GLU A 19 -6.23 -2.98 -20.40
CA GLU A 19 -6.80 -2.01 -19.46
C GLU A 19 -8.18 -2.46 -18.97
N ARG A 20 -9.00 -2.98 -19.90
CA ARG A 20 -10.36 -3.45 -19.60
C ARG A 20 -10.37 -4.65 -18.64
N TYR A 21 -9.41 -5.57 -18.76
CA TYR A 21 -9.32 -6.79 -17.93
C TYR A 21 -8.24 -6.72 -16.86
N LEU A 22 -7.76 -5.52 -16.50
CA LEU A 22 -6.68 -5.33 -15.54
C LEU A 22 -6.94 -6.05 -14.21
N THR A 23 -8.18 -6.04 -13.72
CA THR A 23 -8.56 -6.74 -12.47
C THR A 23 -8.37 -8.26 -12.56
N ILE A 24 -8.68 -8.87 -13.72
CA ILE A 24 -8.48 -10.31 -13.96
C ILE A 24 -6.98 -10.61 -14.02
N TRP A 25 -6.20 -9.80 -14.73
CA TRP A 25 -4.75 -9.96 -14.81
C TRP A 25 -4.07 -9.83 -13.44
N VAL A 26 -4.46 -8.83 -12.65
CA VAL A 26 -3.97 -8.67 -11.27
C VAL A 26 -4.32 -9.90 -10.42
N GLY A 27 -5.55 -10.38 -10.49
CA GLY A 27 -5.97 -11.61 -9.81
C GLY A 27 -5.15 -12.83 -10.22
N LEU A 28 -4.90 -13.00 -11.51
CA LEU A 28 -4.08 -14.10 -12.05
C LEU A 28 -2.64 -13.98 -11.55
N CYS A 29 -2.04 -12.78 -11.59
CA CYS A 29 -0.69 -12.53 -11.08
C CYS A 29 -0.57 -12.83 -9.57
N ILE A 30 -1.58 -12.48 -8.77
CA ILE A 30 -1.61 -12.79 -7.33
C ILE A 30 -1.63 -14.31 -7.12
N ILE A 31 -2.53 -15.02 -7.80
CA ILE A 31 -2.65 -16.48 -7.68
C ILE A 31 -1.36 -17.16 -8.14
N ALA A 32 -0.84 -16.77 -9.30
CA ALA A 32 0.42 -17.29 -9.83
C ALA A 32 1.59 -17.03 -8.87
N GLY A 33 1.67 -15.84 -8.28
CA GLY A 33 2.67 -15.50 -7.27
C GLY A 33 2.59 -16.37 -6.02
N ILE A 34 1.39 -16.62 -5.49
CA ILE A 34 1.18 -17.50 -4.33
C ILE A 34 1.59 -18.94 -4.64
N VAL A 35 1.18 -19.45 -5.81
CA VAL A 35 1.51 -20.82 -6.25
C VAL A 35 3.02 -20.97 -6.45
N LEU A 36 3.65 -20.02 -7.12
CA LEU A 36 5.09 -20.02 -7.36
C LEU A 36 5.88 -19.92 -6.04
N GLY A 37 5.43 -19.08 -5.11
CA GLY A 37 6.02 -18.98 -3.76
C GLY A 37 5.91 -20.27 -2.96
N LYS A 38 4.83 -21.05 -3.16
CA LYS A 38 4.65 -22.37 -2.54
C LYS A 38 5.54 -23.46 -3.16
N ILE A 39 5.74 -23.45 -4.47
CA ILE A 39 6.49 -24.49 -5.21
C ILE A 39 8.00 -24.24 -5.16
N ALA A 40 8.43 -22.98 -5.15
CA ALA A 40 9.84 -22.59 -5.16
C ALA A 40 10.22 -21.72 -3.94
N PRO A 41 10.15 -22.26 -2.71
CA PRO A 41 10.48 -21.51 -1.49
C PRO A 41 11.95 -21.06 -1.46
N ASN A 42 12.83 -21.74 -2.20
CA ASN A 42 14.24 -21.36 -2.33
C ASN A 42 14.41 -20.06 -3.13
N VAL A 43 13.57 -19.81 -4.15
CA VAL A 43 13.61 -18.57 -4.95
C VAL A 43 13.19 -17.38 -4.08
N ALA A 44 12.14 -17.55 -3.26
CA ALA A 44 11.71 -16.55 -2.28
C ALA A 44 12.82 -16.23 -1.27
N LYS A 45 13.49 -17.27 -0.71
CA LYS A 45 14.62 -17.08 0.21
C LYS A 45 15.82 -16.38 -0.42
N THR A 46 16.15 -16.64 -1.69
CA THR A 46 17.23 -15.93 -2.40
C THR A 46 16.87 -14.48 -2.71
N LEU A 47 15.60 -14.19 -3.02
CA LEU A 47 15.10 -12.83 -3.23
C LEU A 47 15.11 -12.02 -1.93
N ASP A 48 14.71 -12.63 -0.82
CA ASP A 48 14.80 -12.03 0.52
C ASP A 48 16.25 -11.91 1.01
N GLY A 49 17.15 -12.80 0.58
CA GLY A 49 18.58 -12.71 0.87
C GLY A 49 19.28 -11.52 0.20
N MET A 50 18.73 -11.00 -0.91
CA MET A 50 19.18 -9.76 -1.56
C MET A 50 18.59 -8.50 -0.89
N SER A 51 18.41 -8.54 0.43
CA SER A 51 17.97 -7.41 1.24
C SER A 51 19.14 -6.60 1.78
N ILE A 52 18.94 -5.29 1.91
CA ILE A 52 19.91 -4.43 2.59
C ILE A 52 19.81 -4.70 4.09
N PHE A 53 20.90 -5.20 4.68
CA PHE A 53 21.04 -5.36 6.13
C PHE A 53 21.49 -4.03 6.73
N VAL A 54 20.64 -3.41 7.54
CA VAL A 54 20.99 -2.25 8.38
C VAL A 54 20.97 -2.74 9.83
N ASN A 55 22.09 -2.61 10.54
CA ASN A 55 22.23 -3.08 11.93
C ASN A 55 21.89 -4.56 12.13
N GLY A 56 22.27 -5.42 11.17
CA GLY A 56 22.01 -6.86 11.24
C GLY A 56 20.60 -7.28 10.82
N ALA A 57 19.69 -6.36 10.51
CA ALA A 57 18.31 -6.66 10.09
C ALA A 57 18.06 -6.35 8.60
N PRO A 58 17.46 -7.28 7.83
CA PRO A 58 17.11 -7.05 6.43
C PRO A 58 15.95 -6.07 6.33
N VAL A 59 16.15 -4.81 5.89
CA VAL A 59 15.08 -3.77 6.00
C VAL A 59 14.16 -3.77 4.78
N VAL A 60 14.72 -3.78 3.58
CA VAL A 60 13.99 -3.79 2.29
C VAL A 60 14.77 -4.62 1.28
N SER A 61 14.08 -5.47 0.52
CA SER A 61 14.68 -6.24 -0.58
C SER A 61 15.04 -5.31 -1.74
N ILE A 62 16.29 -5.38 -2.22
CA ILE A 62 16.78 -4.51 -3.31
C ILE A 62 15.90 -4.62 -4.56
N PRO A 63 15.49 -5.82 -5.03
CA PRO A 63 14.61 -5.94 -6.19
C PRO A 63 13.26 -5.24 -5.99
N ILE A 64 12.67 -5.38 -4.80
CA ILE A 64 11.38 -4.74 -4.48
C ILE A 64 11.55 -3.22 -4.48
N ALA A 65 12.60 -2.68 -3.86
CA ALA A 65 12.88 -1.25 -3.88
C ALA A 65 13.04 -0.70 -5.31
N ILE A 66 13.74 -1.42 -6.20
CA ILE A 66 13.90 -1.03 -7.61
C ILE A 66 12.53 -1.03 -8.32
N CYS A 67 11.71 -2.07 -8.13
CA CYS A 67 10.36 -2.12 -8.70
C CYS A 67 9.47 -0.97 -8.18
N LEU A 68 9.49 -0.70 -6.87
CA LEU A 68 8.75 0.39 -6.25
C LEU A 68 9.22 1.77 -6.76
N PHE A 69 10.52 1.93 -7.01
CA PHE A 69 11.07 3.15 -7.61
C PHE A 69 10.57 3.34 -9.05
N PHE A 70 10.66 2.32 -9.90
CA PHE A 70 10.21 2.40 -11.29
C PHE A 70 8.69 2.55 -11.45
N MET A 71 7.88 2.08 -10.51
CA MET A 71 6.43 2.35 -10.56
C MET A 71 6.08 3.77 -10.11
N MET A 72 6.87 4.36 -9.20
CA MET A 72 6.62 5.70 -8.66
C MET A 72 7.14 6.79 -9.59
N TYR A 73 8.27 6.54 -10.26
CA TYR A 73 8.96 7.49 -11.13
C TYR A 73 8.06 8.04 -12.26
N PRO A 74 7.27 7.24 -13.01
CA PRO A 74 6.39 7.74 -14.07
C PRO A 74 5.33 8.71 -13.57
N ILE A 75 4.82 8.51 -12.36
CA ILE A 75 3.83 9.41 -11.76
C ILE A 75 4.53 10.71 -11.37
N MET A 76 5.71 10.63 -10.74
CA MET A 76 6.47 11.80 -10.30
C MET A 76 6.86 12.71 -11.47
N VAL A 77 7.32 12.16 -12.59
CA VAL A 77 7.71 12.95 -13.78
C VAL A 77 6.51 13.56 -14.50
N LYS A 78 5.30 13.02 -14.32
CA LYS A 78 4.06 13.55 -14.91
C LYS A 78 3.45 14.72 -14.13
N ILE A 79 3.96 15.06 -12.94
CA ILE A 79 3.40 16.15 -12.13
C ILE A 79 3.88 17.49 -12.70
N ASP A 80 2.93 18.31 -13.19
CA ASP A 80 3.19 19.69 -13.58
C ASP A 80 3.01 20.64 -12.38
N PHE A 81 4.08 21.36 -12.01
CA PHE A 81 4.06 22.32 -10.92
C PHE A 81 3.10 23.50 -11.17
N ALA A 82 2.85 23.88 -12.43
CA ALA A 82 1.88 24.92 -12.76
C ALA A 82 0.45 24.48 -12.43
N GLU A 83 0.11 23.21 -12.67
CA GLU A 83 -1.18 22.63 -12.29
C GLU A 83 -1.34 22.54 -10.77
N VAL A 84 -0.26 22.19 -10.05
CA VAL A 84 -0.27 22.18 -8.57
C VAL A 84 -0.59 23.57 -8.00
N VAL A 85 0.02 24.62 -8.54
CA VAL A 85 -0.25 26.00 -8.12
C VAL A 85 -1.68 26.43 -8.45
N LYS A 86 -2.20 26.01 -9.62
CA LYS A 86 -3.60 26.27 -10.01
C LYS A 86 -4.59 25.54 -9.10
N ALA A 87 -4.32 24.28 -8.76
CA ALA A 87 -5.14 23.49 -7.84
C ALA A 87 -5.19 24.13 -6.44
N GLY A 88 -4.08 24.74 -6.00
CA GLY A 88 -4.03 25.53 -4.76
C GLY A 88 -4.98 26.75 -4.76
N LYS A 89 -5.33 27.31 -5.93
CA LYS A 89 -6.31 28.42 -6.03
C LYS A 89 -7.75 27.94 -5.83
N SER A 90 -8.06 26.70 -6.16
CA SER A 90 -9.35 26.05 -5.86
C SER A 90 -9.34 25.42 -4.46
N GLY A 91 -9.36 26.26 -3.41
CA GLY A 91 -9.16 25.80 -2.03
C GLY A 91 -10.28 24.91 -1.47
N LYS A 92 -11.56 25.14 -1.84
CA LYS A 92 -12.70 24.38 -1.25
C LYS A 92 -12.62 22.86 -1.57
N PRO A 93 -12.44 22.43 -2.84
CA PRO A 93 -12.34 21.00 -3.16
C PRO A 93 -11.06 20.35 -2.62
N VAL A 94 -9.93 21.06 -2.67
CA VAL A 94 -8.64 20.54 -2.17
C VAL A 94 -8.69 20.34 -0.66
N LEU A 95 -9.23 21.30 0.09
CA LEU A 95 -9.36 21.18 1.54
C LEU A 95 -10.32 20.05 1.93
N LEU A 96 -11.45 19.90 1.23
CA LEU A 96 -12.36 18.79 1.46
C LEU A 96 -11.68 17.44 1.23
N THR A 97 -10.92 17.31 0.15
CA THR A 97 -10.20 16.07 -0.18
C THR A 97 -9.12 15.76 0.86
N LEU A 98 -8.34 16.76 1.28
CA LEU A 98 -7.34 16.60 2.35
C LEU A 98 -7.99 16.21 3.68
N PHE A 99 -9.09 16.86 4.05
CA PHE A 99 -9.84 16.55 5.26
C PHE A 99 -10.39 15.12 5.24
N VAL A 100 -10.99 14.69 4.13
CA VAL A 100 -11.47 13.31 4.01
C VAL A 100 -10.30 12.32 4.08
N ASN A 101 -9.20 12.58 3.37
CA ASN A 101 -8.06 11.67 3.29
C ASN A 101 -7.26 11.55 4.60
N TRP A 102 -7.14 12.63 5.38
CA TRP A 102 -6.31 12.65 6.59
C TRP A 102 -7.12 12.63 7.88
N CYS A 103 -8.34 13.17 7.90
CA CYS A 103 -9.17 13.23 9.11
C CYS A 103 -10.29 12.19 9.15
N ILE A 104 -10.76 11.68 8.01
CA ILE A 104 -11.85 10.67 8.02
C ILE A 104 -11.30 9.28 7.73
N LYS A 105 -10.51 9.13 6.67
CA LYS A 105 -10.01 7.83 6.19
C LYS A 105 -9.23 7.05 7.26
N PRO A 106 -8.27 7.62 8.03
CA PRO A 106 -7.51 6.84 9.00
C PRO A 106 -8.36 6.32 10.15
N PHE A 107 -9.31 7.12 10.64
CA PHE A 107 -10.19 6.75 11.75
C PHE A 107 -11.24 5.74 11.31
N THR A 108 -11.78 5.90 10.10
CA THR A 108 -12.71 4.94 9.50
C THR A 108 -12.01 3.60 9.29
N MET A 109 -10.77 3.62 8.76
CA MET A 109 -9.98 2.41 8.59
C MET A 109 -9.65 1.75 9.93
N TYR A 110 -9.29 2.53 10.95
CA TYR A 110 -9.06 2.03 12.30
C TYR A 110 -10.32 1.34 12.87
N ALA A 111 -11.47 2.00 12.80
CA ALA A 111 -12.73 1.47 13.32
C ALA A 111 -13.13 0.16 12.62
N ILE A 112 -13.07 0.12 11.29
CA ILE A 112 -13.40 -1.08 10.50
C ILE A 112 -12.39 -2.19 10.80
N ALA A 113 -11.09 -1.90 10.76
CA ALA A 113 -10.06 -2.90 11.01
C ALA A 113 -10.14 -3.46 12.44
N LEU A 114 -10.43 -2.63 13.44
CA LEU A 114 -10.61 -3.08 14.82
C LEU A 114 -11.86 -3.94 15.00
N PHE A 115 -12.97 -3.58 14.35
CA PHE A 115 -14.19 -4.39 14.38
C PHE A 115 -13.96 -5.77 13.74
N PHE A 116 -13.39 -5.82 12.54
CA PHE A 116 -13.19 -7.10 11.85
C PHE A 116 -12.04 -7.92 12.45
N LEU A 117 -10.86 -7.35 12.67
CA LEU A 117 -9.68 -8.12 13.14
C LEU A 117 -9.70 -8.34 14.66
N GLY A 118 -10.23 -7.38 15.44
CA GLY A 118 -10.26 -7.46 16.90
C GLY A 118 -11.46 -8.21 17.48
N ILE A 119 -12.60 -8.21 16.78
CA ILE A 119 -13.85 -8.84 17.26
C ILE A 119 -14.21 -10.05 16.40
N VAL A 120 -14.48 -9.84 15.10
CA VAL A 120 -15.06 -10.88 14.23
C VAL A 120 -14.06 -12.01 13.91
N PHE A 121 -12.85 -11.66 13.48
CA PHE A 121 -11.84 -12.61 13.02
C PHE A 121 -10.85 -13.04 14.10
N ARG A 122 -11.01 -12.57 15.33
CA ARG A 122 -10.14 -12.99 16.44
C ARG A 122 -10.14 -14.51 16.64
N GLY A 123 -11.30 -15.15 16.47
CA GLY A 123 -11.41 -16.61 16.51
C GLY A 123 -10.81 -17.33 15.29
N PHE A 124 -10.86 -16.69 14.11
CA PHE A 124 -10.37 -17.27 12.85
C PHE A 124 -8.85 -17.19 12.69
N ILE A 125 -8.23 -16.12 13.21
CA ILE A 125 -6.78 -15.87 13.14
C ILE A 125 -6.02 -16.70 14.18
N GLY A 126 -6.70 -17.17 15.23
CA GLY A 126 -6.11 -17.85 16.37
C GLY A 126 -5.66 -16.86 17.44
N ALA A 127 -6.19 -16.99 18.66
CA ALA A 127 -5.88 -16.08 19.76
C ALA A 127 -4.40 -16.10 20.19
N GLU A 128 -3.74 -17.23 19.94
CA GLU A 128 -2.32 -17.49 20.26
C GLU A 128 -1.38 -17.24 19.06
N ALA A 129 -1.90 -16.80 17.91
CA ALA A 129 -1.05 -16.55 16.76
C ALA A 129 -0.21 -15.29 16.99
N MET A 130 1.11 -15.45 16.90
CA MET A 130 2.09 -14.39 17.09
C MET A 130 2.81 -14.07 15.78
N ASP A 131 3.21 -12.82 15.64
CA ASP A 131 4.00 -12.29 14.55
C ASP A 131 5.31 -11.70 15.08
N TYR A 132 6.38 -11.82 14.30
CA TYR A 132 7.71 -11.34 14.69
C TYR A 132 8.04 -10.07 13.90
N VAL A 133 7.88 -8.93 14.55
CA VAL A 133 8.10 -7.61 13.95
C VAL A 133 9.49 -7.11 14.30
N LYS A 134 10.18 -6.49 13.33
CA LYS A 134 11.50 -5.90 13.54
C LYS A 134 11.40 -4.75 14.54
N MET A 135 12.42 -4.63 15.40
CA MET A 135 12.48 -3.52 16.35
C MET A 135 12.61 -2.18 15.60
N PRO A 136 12.02 -1.10 16.14
CA PRO A 136 12.21 0.26 15.61
C PRO A 136 13.69 0.62 15.50
N PHE A 137 14.03 1.44 14.50
CA PHE A 137 15.41 1.87 14.28
C PHE A 137 15.99 2.56 15.52
N GLY A 138 17.19 2.15 15.92
CA GLY A 138 17.91 2.73 17.05
C GLY A 138 17.50 2.22 18.43
N LEU A 139 16.57 1.26 18.51
CA LEU A 139 16.14 0.66 19.76
C LEU A 139 16.76 -0.73 19.94
N ASP A 140 17.68 -0.87 20.91
CA ASP A 140 18.26 -2.17 21.31
C ASP A 140 17.86 -2.51 22.74
N LEU A 141 16.82 -3.32 22.88
CA LEU A 141 16.31 -3.76 24.16
C LEU A 141 16.88 -5.13 24.56
N PRO A 142 16.99 -5.43 25.87
CA PRO A 142 17.36 -6.76 26.32
C PRO A 142 16.26 -7.78 26.00
N LEU A 143 16.65 -9.05 25.93
CA LEU A 143 15.70 -10.15 25.74
C LEU A 143 14.69 -10.19 26.89
N GLY A 144 13.42 -10.42 26.57
CA GLY A 144 12.32 -10.40 27.53
C GLY A 144 11.82 -8.99 27.89
N ALA A 145 12.45 -7.92 27.40
CA ALA A 145 11.89 -6.57 27.57
C ALA A 145 10.57 -6.45 26.82
N THR A 146 9.61 -5.74 27.43
CA THR A 146 8.32 -5.44 26.79
C THR A 146 8.38 -4.06 26.17
N HIS A 147 7.99 -3.95 24.90
CA HIS A 147 7.88 -2.67 24.20
C HIS A 147 6.53 -2.57 23.49
N GLY A 148 5.67 -1.69 24.00
CA GLY A 148 4.33 -1.49 23.47
C GLY A 148 3.46 -2.74 23.55
N ALA A 149 3.25 -3.39 22.40
CA ALA A 149 2.35 -4.52 22.24
C ALA A 149 3.02 -5.90 22.37
N GLY A 150 4.36 -5.94 22.45
CA GLY A 150 5.11 -7.17 22.27
C GLY A 150 6.35 -7.30 23.15
N THR A 151 6.92 -8.48 23.13
CA THR A 151 8.09 -8.87 23.94
C THR A 151 9.28 -9.15 23.04
N VAL A 152 10.47 -8.73 23.46
CA VAL A 152 11.70 -8.92 22.68
C VAL A 152 12.15 -10.37 22.80
N VAL A 153 12.18 -11.08 21.67
CA VAL A 153 12.62 -12.47 21.53
C VAL A 153 13.71 -12.61 20.48
N MET A 154 14.51 -13.66 20.59
CA MET A 154 15.48 -14.02 19.55
C MET A 154 14.80 -14.86 18.48
N HIS A 155 14.78 -14.38 17.24
CA HIS A 155 14.29 -15.12 16.08
C HIS A 155 15.34 -15.08 14.96
N ASN A 156 15.80 -16.26 14.52
CA ASN A 156 16.85 -16.42 13.49
C ASN A 156 18.14 -15.61 13.77
N GLY A 157 18.56 -15.55 15.04
CA GLY A 157 19.79 -14.84 15.45
C GLY A 157 19.64 -13.32 15.56
N MET A 158 18.44 -12.77 15.35
CA MET A 158 18.14 -11.34 15.51
C MET A 158 17.10 -11.11 16.60
N LYS A 159 17.20 -9.98 17.30
CA LYS A 159 16.18 -9.53 18.25
C LYS A 159 14.96 -8.99 17.50
N MET A 160 13.79 -9.53 17.79
CA MET A 160 12.50 -9.12 17.19
C MET A 160 11.44 -8.95 18.28
N LEU A 161 10.41 -8.16 18.01
CA LEU A 161 9.23 -8.02 18.86
C LEU A 161 8.21 -9.07 18.49
N GLU A 162 7.90 -9.96 19.43
CA GLU A 162 6.78 -10.89 19.34
C GLU A 162 5.49 -10.16 19.71
N VAL A 163 4.59 -10.01 18.75
CA VAL A 163 3.31 -9.30 18.91
C VAL A 163 2.14 -10.19 18.47
N PRO A 164 0.95 -10.05 19.05
CA PRO A 164 -0.22 -10.77 18.57
C PRO A 164 -0.52 -10.46 17.10
N LEU A 165 -0.77 -11.49 16.29
CA LEU A 165 -0.89 -11.40 14.83
C LEU A 165 -1.99 -10.41 14.39
N TRP A 166 -3.12 -10.39 15.09
CA TRP A 166 -4.21 -9.44 14.81
C TRP A 166 -3.78 -7.98 14.98
N ARG A 167 -2.84 -7.68 15.90
CA ARG A 167 -2.29 -6.33 16.10
C ARG A 167 -1.34 -5.93 14.97
N SER A 168 -0.53 -6.87 14.48
CA SER A 168 0.28 -6.65 13.28
C SER A 168 -0.58 -6.35 12.06
N TYR A 169 -1.64 -7.14 11.83
CA TYR A 169 -2.57 -6.88 10.73
C TYR A 169 -3.32 -5.56 10.89
N LEU A 170 -3.74 -5.21 12.12
CA LEU A 170 -4.35 -3.91 12.39
C LEU A 170 -3.39 -2.77 12.04
N ALA A 171 -2.12 -2.85 12.44
CA ALA A 171 -1.11 -1.86 12.08
C ALA A 171 -0.93 -1.75 10.56
N GLY A 172 -0.84 -2.89 9.86
CA GLY A 172 -0.76 -2.92 8.39
C GLY A 172 -1.96 -2.25 7.72
N CYS A 173 -3.18 -2.55 8.17
CA CYS A 173 -4.41 -1.92 7.70
C CYS A 173 -4.41 -0.39 7.88
N ILE A 174 -3.94 0.10 9.02
CA ILE A 174 -3.84 1.55 9.28
C ILE A 174 -2.81 2.20 8.36
N LEU A 175 -1.63 1.58 8.18
CA LEU A 175 -0.58 2.08 7.29
C LEU A 175 -1.08 2.19 5.84
N LEU A 176 -1.80 1.17 5.35
CA LEU A 176 -2.44 1.19 4.04
C LEU A 176 -3.54 2.27 3.95
N GLY A 177 -4.26 2.52 5.04
CA GLY A 177 -5.26 3.58 5.13
C GLY A 177 -4.67 4.99 5.00
N ILE A 178 -3.49 5.23 5.57
CA ILE A 178 -2.80 6.53 5.53
C ILE A 178 -2.09 6.74 4.18
N ALA A 179 -1.74 5.66 3.48
CA ALA A 179 -1.06 5.76 2.19
C ALA A 179 -1.87 6.60 1.17
N PRO A 180 -1.23 7.55 0.47
CA PRO A 180 -1.89 8.37 -0.54
C PRO A 180 -2.23 7.52 -1.77
N CYS A 181 -3.46 7.65 -2.27
CA CYS A 181 -3.91 6.99 -3.49
C CYS A 181 -3.77 7.96 -4.68
N THR A 182 -2.72 7.79 -5.51
CA THR A 182 -2.39 8.75 -6.57
C THR A 182 -2.73 8.24 -7.97
N ALA A 183 -2.25 7.05 -8.36
CA ALA A 183 -2.37 6.60 -9.75
C ALA A 183 -3.81 6.28 -10.19
N MET A 184 -4.50 5.46 -9.41
CA MET A 184 -5.81 4.94 -9.82
C MET A 184 -6.90 6.01 -9.78
N VAL A 185 -6.79 6.99 -8.88
CA VAL A 185 -7.76 8.09 -8.76
C VAL A 185 -7.77 8.96 -10.01
N LEU A 186 -6.61 9.17 -10.66
CA LEU A 186 -6.54 9.93 -11.91
C LEU A 186 -7.27 9.22 -13.06
N VAL A 187 -7.12 7.89 -13.16
CA VAL A 187 -7.83 7.09 -14.17
C VAL A 187 -9.34 7.13 -13.92
N TRP A 188 -9.78 6.95 -12.67
CA TRP A 188 -11.21 7.05 -12.34
C TRP A 188 -11.77 8.46 -12.52
N GLY A 189 -10.99 9.50 -12.22
CA GLY A 189 -11.36 10.90 -12.48
C GLY A 189 -11.64 11.13 -13.95
N TYR A 190 -10.69 10.75 -14.81
CA TYR A 190 -10.83 10.83 -16.27
C TYR A 190 -12.06 10.06 -16.79
N LEU A 191 -12.28 8.82 -16.33
CA LEU A 191 -13.41 7.99 -16.73
C LEU A 191 -14.75 8.50 -16.21
N ALA A 192 -14.79 9.01 -14.97
CA ALA A 192 -16.00 9.53 -14.32
C ALA A 192 -16.38 10.95 -14.80
N ARG A 193 -15.60 11.54 -15.71
CA ARG A 193 -15.73 12.97 -16.10
C ARG A 193 -15.61 13.88 -14.87
N GLY A 194 -14.77 13.49 -13.91
CA GLY A 194 -14.41 14.34 -12.78
C GLY A 194 -13.74 15.62 -13.26
N SER A 195 -13.76 16.68 -12.46
CA SER A 195 -12.99 17.87 -12.82
C SER A 195 -11.51 17.56 -12.67
N ASP A 196 -10.81 17.38 -13.78
CA ASP A 196 -9.37 17.13 -13.81
C ASP A 196 -8.55 18.41 -13.52
N GLY A 197 -9.12 19.39 -12.79
CA GLY A 197 -8.49 20.70 -12.56
C GLY A 197 -8.94 21.82 -13.51
N LEU A 198 -10.26 21.90 -13.78
CA LEU A 198 -10.96 23.11 -14.25
C LEU A 198 -11.94 23.59 -13.19
#